data_AF-A0A950AJ73-F1
#
_entry.id   AF-A0A950AJ73-F1
#
_cell.length_a   1.000
_cell.length_b   1.000
_cell.length_c   1.000
_cell.angle_alpha   90.00
_cell.angle_beta   90.00
_cell.angle_gamma   90.00
#
_symmetry.space_group_name_H-M   'P 1'
#
loop_
_entity.id
_entity.type
_entity.pdbx_description
1 polymer ?
#
loop_
_entity_poly.entity_id
_entity_poly.type
_entity_poly.pdbx_seq_one_letter_code
_entity_poly.pdbx_strand_id
1 'polypeptide(L)'
;TTTVAKLAATFKLAHGYRPGLVTVDTYRIAAVEQLRTYAEIIDLPLAVVNAPSEMRRAIGELGEVDLVLIDTAGRSPRDEVKIRELADFLAEARPDEVHLVLSAVAAERSLRAAVERFAVVCADRLILTKLDEADGLGGVLTVLGQADRPVSYITTGQAVPDDIEPAARTRLARLILGLEVV
;
A
#
# COMPACT_ATOMS: atom_id res chain seq x y z
N THR A 1 4.75 2.55 3.06
CA THR A 1 6.21 2.39 2.98
C THR A 1 6.66 0.93 2.99
N THR A 2 6.65 0.18 4.11
CA THR A 2 7.20 -1.20 4.14
C THR A 2 6.53 -2.15 3.14
N THR A 3 5.21 -2.12 2.99
CA THR A 3 4.49 -2.90 1.98
C THR A 3 4.96 -2.60 0.55
N VAL A 4 5.20 -1.33 0.22
CA VAL A 4 5.71 -0.93 -1.10
C VAL A 4 7.11 -1.50 -1.33
N ALA A 5 7.99 -1.46 -0.32
CA ALA A 5 9.31 -2.05 -0.40
C ALA A 5 9.26 -3.57 -0.62
N LYS A 6 8.36 -4.29 0.08
CA LYS A 6 8.15 -5.73 -0.13
C LYS A 6 7.71 -6.02 -1.57
N LEU A 7 6.70 -5.31 -2.07
CA LEU A 7 6.25 -5.46 -3.46
C LEU A 7 7.39 -5.19 -4.45
N ALA A 8 8.13 -4.09 -4.29
CA ALA A 8 9.22 -3.75 -5.18
C ALA A 8 10.30 -4.84 -5.23
N ALA A 9 10.72 -5.33 -4.07
CA ALA A 9 11.69 -6.41 -3.97
C ALA A 9 11.14 -7.73 -4.55
N THR A 10 9.89 -8.10 -4.29
CA THR A 10 9.25 -9.30 -4.85
C THR A 10 9.17 -9.24 -6.38
N PHE A 11 8.81 -8.09 -6.96
CA PHE A 11 8.72 -7.94 -8.41
C PHE A 11 10.12 -7.95 -9.08
N LYS A 12 11.13 -7.34 -8.45
CA LYS A 12 12.50 -7.39 -8.96
C LYS A 12 13.09 -8.81 -8.87
N LEU A 13 13.05 -9.41 -7.68
CA LEU A 13 13.79 -10.65 -7.39
C LEU A 13 13.08 -11.91 -7.90
N ALA A 14 11.76 -12.00 -7.75
CA ALA A 14 11.01 -13.22 -8.10
C ALA A 14 10.39 -13.16 -9.50
N HIS A 15 10.10 -11.96 -10.02
CA HIS A 15 9.38 -11.80 -11.29
C HIS A 15 10.22 -11.17 -12.41
N GLY A 16 11.43 -10.69 -12.10
CA GLY A 16 12.35 -10.13 -13.10
C GLY A 16 11.92 -8.79 -13.71
N TYR A 17 10.99 -8.07 -13.07
CA TYR A 17 10.61 -6.72 -13.48
C TYR A 17 11.70 -5.71 -13.11
N ARG A 18 11.66 -4.51 -13.71
CA ARG A 18 12.43 -3.33 -13.29
C ARG A 18 11.52 -2.33 -12.59
N PRO A 19 11.34 -2.38 -11.25
CA PRO A 19 10.51 -1.42 -10.54
C PRO A 19 11.20 -0.07 -10.39
N GLY A 20 10.41 1.00 -10.39
CA GLY A 20 10.80 2.31 -9.90
C GLY A 20 9.89 2.75 -8.75
N LEU A 21 10.45 3.54 -7.83
CA LEU A 21 9.73 4.04 -6.67
C LEU A 21 9.44 5.53 -6.81
N VAL A 22 8.24 5.94 -6.41
CA VAL A 22 7.90 7.34 -6.20
C VAL A 22 7.41 7.48 -4.77
N THR A 23 7.81 8.53 -4.06
CA THR A 23 7.17 8.89 -2.78
C THR A 23 6.62 10.31 -2.81
N VAL A 24 5.38 10.43 -2.34
CA VAL A 24 4.71 11.71 -2.04
C VAL A 24 4.58 11.93 -0.53
N ASP A 25 5.20 11.08 0.30
CA ASP A 25 5.19 11.22 1.76
C ASP A 25 6.27 12.19 2.27
N THR A 26 6.19 13.44 1.81
CA THR A 26 7.17 14.48 2.14
C THR A 26 6.90 15.13 3.50
N TYR A 27 5.78 14.80 4.13
CA TYR A 27 5.42 15.31 5.47
C TYR A 27 6.18 14.57 6.58
N ARG A 28 6.42 13.27 6.41
CA ARG A 28 7.18 12.46 7.36
C ARG A 28 8.60 12.28 6.84
N ILE A 29 9.52 13.17 7.27
CA ILE A 29 10.94 13.13 6.85
C ILE A 29 11.52 11.71 6.93
N ALA A 30 11.26 10.99 8.03
CA ALA A 30 11.75 9.63 8.22
C ALA A 30 11.18 8.59 7.23
N ALA A 31 9.99 8.82 6.65
CA ALA A 31 9.41 7.91 5.67
C ALA A 31 10.12 7.98 4.31
N VAL A 32 10.53 9.18 3.88
CA VAL A 32 11.35 9.36 2.67
C VAL A 32 12.70 8.68 2.83
N GLU A 33 13.37 8.89 3.96
CA GLU A 33 14.67 8.27 4.23
C GLU A 33 14.57 6.74 4.34
N GLN A 34 13.50 6.24 4.97
CA GLN A 34 13.24 4.81 5.02
C GLN A 34 13.06 4.20 3.62
N LEU A 35 12.26 4.85 2.75
CA LEU A 35 12.07 4.34 1.39
C LEU A 35 13.33 4.47 0.55
N ARG A 36 14.13 5.53 0.75
CA ARG A 36 15.45 5.70 0.12
C ARG A 36 16.40 4.58 0.49
N THR A 37 16.49 4.21 1.76
CA THR A 37 17.30 3.06 2.20
C THR A 37 16.86 1.78 1.51
N TYR A 38 15.56 1.52 1.39
CA TYR A 38 15.07 0.35 0.64
C TYR A 38 15.44 0.42 -0.85
N ALA A 39 15.27 1.58 -1.49
CA ALA A 39 15.61 1.78 -2.89
C ALA A 39 17.10 1.52 -3.15
N GLU A 40 17.98 1.96 -2.26
CA GLU A 40 19.43 1.72 -2.35
C GLU A 40 19.77 0.24 -2.16
N ILE A 41 19.21 -0.43 -1.15
CA ILE A 41 19.45 -1.86 -0.87
C ILE A 41 18.97 -2.74 -2.02
N ILE A 42 17.80 -2.43 -2.59
CA ILE A 42 17.18 -3.20 -3.67
C ILE A 42 17.72 -2.76 -5.04
N ASP A 43 18.47 -1.66 -5.11
CA ASP A 43 18.99 -1.04 -6.35
C ASP A 43 17.84 -0.64 -7.31
N LEU A 44 17.01 0.31 -6.88
CA LEU A 44 15.86 0.83 -7.60
C LEU A 44 15.97 2.35 -7.81
N PRO A 45 15.55 2.89 -8.96
CA PRO A 45 15.38 4.33 -9.10
C PRO A 45 14.27 4.82 -8.17
N LEU A 46 14.49 5.96 -7.53
CA LEU A 46 13.55 6.60 -6.60
C LEU A 46 13.38 8.08 -6.95
N ALA A 47 12.14 8.52 -7.07
CA ALA A 47 11.77 9.93 -7.18
C ALA A 47 10.98 10.40 -5.94
N VAL A 48 11.24 11.63 -5.50
CA VAL A 48 10.51 12.28 -4.40
C VAL A 48 9.72 13.43 -4.99
N VAL A 49 8.41 13.45 -4.75
CA VAL A 49 7.48 14.41 -5.36
C VAL A 49 6.83 15.24 -4.26
N ASN A 50 6.98 16.56 -4.33
CA ASN A 50 6.46 17.48 -3.31
C ASN A 50 5.13 18.13 -3.72
N ALA A 51 4.87 18.22 -5.03
CA ALA A 51 3.64 18.81 -5.56
C ALA A 51 3.05 17.94 -6.69
N PRO A 52 1.72 17.90 -6.86
CA PRO A 52 1.08 17.12 -7.93
C PRO A 52 1.63 17.45 -9.33
N SER A 53 1.95 18.72 -9.59
CA SER A 53 2.50 19.18 -10.87
C SER A 53 3.87 18.57 -11.22
N GLU A 54 4.61 18.05 -10.26
CA GLU A 54 5.91 17.41 -10.45
C GLU A 54 5.79 15.93 -10.81
N MET A 55 4.63 15.31 -10.55
CA MET A 55 4.43 13.86 -10.60
C MET A 55 4.79 13.25 -11.95
N ARG A 56 4.27 13.81 -13.05
CA ARG A 56 4.53 13.27 -14.41
C ARG A 56 6.01 13.34 -14.79
N ARG A 57 6.68 14.44 -14.42
CA ARG A 57 8.12 14.60 -14.67
C ARG A 57 8.91 13.57 -13.85
N ALA A 58 8.60 13.44 -12.57
CA ALA A 58 9.27 12.51 -11.67
C ALA A 58 9.13 11.04 -12.13
N ILE A 59 7.95 10.63 -12.59
CA ILE A 59 7.74 9.30 -13.18
C ILE A 59 8.60 9.12 -14.43
N GLY A 60 8.66 10.12 -15.32
CA GLY A 60 9.50 10.07 -16.51
C GLY A 60 11.01 10.01 -16.22
N GLU A 61 11.46 10.59 -15.11
CA GLU A 61 12.86 10.58 -14.67
C GLU A 61 13.31 9.23 -14.10
N LEU A 62 12.40 8.29 -13.82
CA LEU A 62 12.75 6.92 -13.38
C LEU A 62 13.42 6.09 -14.50
N GLY A 63 13.35 6.55 -15.76
CA GLY A 63 13.96 5.88 -16.90
C GLY A 63 13.17 4.64 -17.35
N GLU A 64 13.88 3.62 -17.81
CA GLU A 64 13.24 2.39 -18.28
C GLU A 64 12.86 1.47 -17.11
N VAL A 65 11.64 1.66 -16.62
CA VAL A 65 11.00 0.81 -15.59
C VAL A 65 9.76 0.13 -16.16
N ASP A 66 9.50 -1.09 -15.72
CA ASP A 66 8.34 -1.89 -16.13
C ASP A 66 7.18 -1.76 -15.13
N LEU A 67 7.45 -1.24 -13.93
CA LEU A 67 6.50 -1.07 -12.83
C LEU A 67 6.86 0.18 -12.03
N VAL A 68 5.90 1.06 -11.79
CA VAL A 68 6.07 2.21 -10.89
C VAL A 68 5.23 2.01 -9.64
N LEU A 69 5.86 2.01 -8.48
CA LEU A 69 5.18 1.91 -7.18
C LEU A 69 5.23 3.26 -6.47
N ILE A 70 4.06 3.79 -6.11
CA ILE A 70 3.92 5.10 -5.48
C ILE A 70 3.61 4.92 -3.99
N ASP A 71 4.54 5.31 -3.12
CA ASP A 71 4.33 5.39 -1.66
C ASP A 71 3.67 6.72 -1.31
N THR A 72 2.59 6.65 -0.53
CA THR A 72 1.80 7.81 -0.13
C THR A 72 1.82 7.96 1.39
N ALA A 73 1.66 9.20 1.86
CA ALA A 73 1.58 9.46 3.29
C ALA A 73 0.36 8.79 3.92
N GLY A 74 0.55 8.17 5.09
CA GLY A 74 -0.57 7.76 5.93
C GLY A 74 -1.36 9.00 6.38
N ARG A 75 -2.62 9.12 5.95
CA ARG A 75 -3.50 10.23 6.33
C ARG A 75 -4.57 9.75 7.30
N SER A 76 -4.94 10.62 8.24
CA SER A 76 -6.11 10.40 9.08
C SER A 76 -7.37 10.36 8.21
N PRO A 77 -8.27 9.37 8.37
CA PRO A 77 -9.58 9.37 7.70
C PRO A 77 -10.45 10.61 8.03
N ARG A 78 -10.06 11.39 9.04
CA ARG A 78 -10.76 12.62 9.45
C ARG A 78 -10.22 13.88 8.78
N ASP A 79 -9.08 13.78 8.08
CA ASP A 79 -8.43 14.93 7.44
C ASP A 79 -8.82 15.01 5.96
N GLU A 80 -10.00 15.58 5.69
CA GLU A 80 -10.53 15.68 4.33
C GLU A 80 -9.64 16.51 3.40
N VAL A 81 -8.94 17.51 3.94
CA VAL A 81 -8.04 18.37 3.14
C VAL A 81 -6.88 17.52 2.62
N LYS A 82 -6.24 16.74 3.49
CA LYS A 82 -5.13 15.87 3.09
C LYS A 82 -5.55 14.71 2.20
N ILE A 83 -6.77 14.21 2.34
CA ILE A 83 -7.31 13.18 1.43
C ILE A 83 -7.56 13.77 0.04
N ARG A 84 -8.06 15.01 -0.07
CA ARG A 84 -8.21 15.70 -1.37
C ARG A 84 -6.86 15.98 -2.02
N GLU A 85 -5.88 16.44 -1.26
CA GLU A 85 -4.50 16.62 -1.74
C GLU A 85 -3.92 15.31 -2.31
N LEU A 86 -4.17 14.17 -1.64
CA LEU A 86 -3.80 12.85 -2.16
C LEU A 86 -4.49 12.53 -3.49
N ALA A 87 -5.77 12.87 -3.64
CA ALA A 87 -6.49 12.68 -4.90
C ALA A 87 -5.87 13.49 -6.05
N ASP A 88 -5.36 14.70 -5.79
CA ASP A 88 -4.67 15.51 -6.80
C ASP A 88 -3.36 14.85 -7.27
N PHE A 89 -2.59 14.27 -6.36
CA PHE A 89 -1.39 13.49 -6.73
C PHE A 89 -1.75 12.28 -7.61
N LEU A 90 -2.81 11.54 -7.26
CA LEU A 90 -3.25 10.38 -8.02
C LEU A 90 -3.79 10.76 -9.41
N ALA A 91 -4.49 11.89 -9.53
CA ALA A 91 -4.98 12.40 -10.80
C ALA A 91 -3.83 12.75 -11.77
N GLU A 92 -2.73 13.29 -11.25
CA GLU A 92 -1.52 13.56 -12.04
C GLU A 92 -0.73 12.30 -12.36
N ALA A 93 -0.65 11.34 -11.43
CA ALA A 93 0.04 10.07 -11.59
C ALA A 93 -0.64 9.12 -12.59
N ARG A 94 -1.98 9.16 -12.68
CA ARG A 94 -2.81 8.25 -13.49
C ARG A 94 -2.45 6.76 -13.27
N PRO A 95 -2.52 6.27 -12.03
CA PRO A 95 -2.16 4.89 -11.72
C PRO A 95 -3.11 3.88 -12.41
N ASP A 96 -2.56 2.73 -12.82
CA ASP A 96 -3.36 1.61 -13.33
C ASP A 96 -4.17 0.90 -12.22
N GLU A 97 -3.64 0.90 -10.99
CA GLU A 97 -4.28 0.30 -9.82
C GLU A 97 -3.96 1.09 -8.54
N VAL A 98 -4.97 1.32 -7.70
CA VAL A 98 -4.84 1.97 -6.39
C VAL A 98 -5.19 0.99 -5.28
N HIS A 99 -4.29 0.84 -4.30
CA HIS A 99 -4.50 -0.02 -3.14
C HIS A 99 -4.75 0.78 -1.87
N LEU A 100 -5.88 0.51 -1.20
CA LEU A 100 -6.10 0.98 0.16
C LEU A 100 -5.50 -0.02 1.16
N VAL A 101 -4.47 0.41 1.89
CA VAL A 101 -3.78 -0.41 2.88
C VAL A 101 -4.46 -0.29 4.24
N LEU A 102 -4.94 -1.41 4.78
CA LEU A 102 -5.67 -1.49 6.04
C LEU A 102 -4.91 -2.36 7.04
N SER A 103 -4.95 -1.97 8.31
CA SER A 103 -4.28 -2.70 9.40
C SER A 103 -5.24 -3.68 10.04
N ALA A 104 -4.93 -4.97 10.05
CA ALA A 104 -5.80 -6.02 10.60
C ALA A 104 -6.05 -5.85 12.12
N VAL A 105 -5.11 -5.25 12.85
CA VAL A 105 -5.26 -4.89 14.27
C VAL A 105 -6.24 -3.73 14.53
N ALA A 106 -6.68 -3.02 13.50
CA ALA A 106 -7.57 -1.88 13.69
C ALA A 106 -8.99 -2.35 14.03
N ALA A 107 -9.64 -1.63 14.95
CA ALA A 107 -11.06 -1.86 15.25
C ALA A 107 -11.93 -1.73 13.99
N GLU A 108 -12.99 -2.53 13.90
CA GLU A 108 -13.92 -2.57 12.75
C GLU A 108 -14.40 -1.16 12.36
N ARG A 109 -14.77 -0.33 13.35
CA ARG A 109 -15.23 1.04 13.11
C ARG A 109 -14.16 1.90 12.42
N SER A 110 -12.88 1.72 12.77
CA SER A 110 -11.77 2.45 12.15
C SER A 110 -11.53 1.99 10.72
N LEU A 111 -11.60 0.67 10.48
CA LEU A 111 -11.49 0.09 9.14
C LEU A 111 -12.61 0.60 8.22
N ARG A 112 -13.86 0.54 8.69
CA ARG A 112 -15.02 1.05 7.94
C ARG A 112 -14.88 2.53 7.62
N ALA A 113 -14.51 3.35 8.61
CA ALA A 113 -14.27 4.76 8.39
C ALA A 113 -13.16 5.03 7.36
N ALA A 114 -12.10 4.22 7.35
CA ALA A 114 -11.05 4.32 6.34
C ALA A 114 -11.59 4.02 4.93
N VAL A 115 -12.33 2.92 4.74
CA VAL A 115 -12.94 2.58 3.44
C VAL A 115 -13.87 3.68 2.94
N GLU A 116 -14.75 4.18 3.81
CA GLU A 116 -15.72 5.23 3.45
C GLU A 116 -15.03 6.57 3.11
N ARG A 117 -14.10 7.01 3.95
CA ARG A 117 -13.48 8.35 3.82
C ARG A 117 -12.46 8.42 2.68
N PHE A 118 -11.80 7.31 2.37
CA PHE A 118 -10.91 7.21 1.22
C PHE A 118 -11.64 6.81 -0.07
N ALA A 119 -12.98 6.79 -0.12
CA ALA A 119 -13.71 6.51 -1.35
C ALA A 119 -13.34 7.47 -2.51
N VAL A 120 -12.98 8.72 -2.20
CA VAL A 120 -12.54 9.74 -3.17
C VAL A 120 -11.23 9.40 -3.89
N VAL A 121 -10.38 8.55 -3.31
CA VAL A 121 -9.16 8.08 -3.98
C VAL A 121 -9.42 6.88 -4.90
N CYS A 122 -10.68 6.43 -4.98
CA CYS A 122 -11.14 5.39 -5.89
C CYS A 122 -10.29 4.12 -5.86
N ALA A 123 -9.88 3.65 -4.68
CA ALA A 123 -9.05 2.44 -4.59
C ALA A 123 -9.71 1.24 -5.29
N ASP A 124 -8.95 0.49 -6.08
CA ASP A 124 -9.43 -0.70 -6.79
C ASP A 124 -9.38 -1.93 -5.89
N ARG A 125 -8.37 -1.97 -4.99
CA ARG A 125 -8.08 -3.13 -4.16
C ARG A 125 -7.74 -2.77 -2.73
N LEU A 126 -7.79 -3.79 -1.87
CA LEU A 126 -7.38 -3.70 -0.48
C LEU A 126 -6.08 -4.48 -0.26
N ILE A 127 -5.23 -3.98 0.62
CA ILE A 127 -4.13 -4.77 1.21
C ILE A 127 -4.35 -4.82 2.71
N LEU A 128 -4.30 -6.03 3.28
CA LEU A 128 -4.40 -6.21 4.72
C LEU A 128 -3.01 -6.40 5.32
N THR A 129 -2.69 -5.63 6.36
CA THR A 129 -1.38 -5.67 7.00
C THR A 129 -1.46 -6.12 8.45
N LYS A 130 -0.32 -6.53 9.01
CA LYS A 130 -0.18 -6.91 10.42
C LYS A 130 -1.13 -8.05 10.83
N LEU A 131 -1.29 -9.05 9.98
CA LEU A 131 -2.12 -10.21 10.32
C LEU A 131 -1.50 -11.02 11.46
N ASP A 132 -0.17 -11.03 11.56
CA ASP A 132 0.64 -11.63 12.62
C ASP A 132 0.43 -10.98 14.00
N GLU A 133 -0.02 -9.72 14.02
CA GLU A 133 -0.30 -8.97 15.24
C GLU A 133 -1.78 -9.00 15.65
N ALA A 134 -2.67 -9.56 14.82
CA ALA A 134 -4.12 -9.46 15.02
C ALA A 134 -4.66 -10.57 15.93
N ASP A 135 -5.30 -10.18 17.04
CA ASP A 135 -5.98 -11.11 17.96
C ASP A 135 -7.17 -11.85 17.30
N GLY A 136 -7.69 -11.31 16.18
CA GLY A 136 -8.75 -11.92 15.39
C GLY A 136 -9.13 -11.07 14.19
N LEU A 137 -9.76 -11.70 13.19
CA LEU A 137 -10.08 -11.06 11.89
C LEU A 137 -11.57 -10.78 11.68
N GLY A 138 -12.40 -10.86 12.74
CA GLY A 138 -13.84 -10.63 12.64
C GLY A 138 -14.19 -9.23 12.11
N GLY A 139 -13.50 -8.18 12.59
CA GLY A 139 -13.70 -6.82 12.10
C GLY A 139 -13.27 -6.65 10.63
N VAL A 140 -12.21 -7.36 10.21
CA VAL A 140 -11.78 -7.40 8.81
C VAL A 140 -12.86 -8.04 7.94
N LEU A 141 -13.40 -9.19 8.34
CA LEU A 141 -14.48 -9.88 7.61
C LEU A 141 -15.68 -8.97 7.36
N THR A 142 -16.15 -8.25 8.39
CA THR A 142 -17.27 -7.31 8.25
C THR A 142 -16.99 -6.24 7.20
N VAL A 143 -15.78 -5.68 7.19
CA VAL A 143 -15.38 -4.60 6.27
C VAL A 143 -15.22 -5.14 4.86
N LEU A 144 -14.63 -6.33 4.67
CA LEU A 144 -14.51 -6.96 3.37
C LEU A 144 -15.88 -7.24 2.73
N GLY A 145 -16.87 -7.64 3.53
CA GLY A 145 -18.25 -7.83 3.05
C GLY A 145 -18.96 -6.54 2.63
N GLN A 146 -18.47 -5.36 3.05
CA GLN A 146 -19.07 -4.06 2.76
C GLN A 146 -18.31 -3.26 1.69
N ALA A 147 -16.99 -3.44 1.61
CA ALA A 147 -16.12 -2.64 0.75
C ALA A 147 -16.25 -2.97 -0.74
N ASP A 148 -16.81 -4.13 -1.09
CA ASP A 148 -16.95 -4.65 -2.46
C ASP A 148 -15.67 -4.52 -3.31
N ARG A 149 -14.51 -4.77 -2.68
CA ARG A 149 -13.19 -4.68 -3.30
C ARG A 149 -12.37 -5.94 -3.00
N PRO A 150 -11.66 -6.50 -3.98
CA PRO A 150 -10.81 -7.66 -3.75
C PRO A 150 -9.60 -7.28 -2.88
N VAL A 151 -9.19 -8.21 -2.02
CA VAL A 151 -7.89 -8.14 -1.35
C VAL A 151 -6.83 -8.63 -2.32
N SER A 152 -5.78 -7.84 -2.57
CA SER A 152 -4.66 -8.23 -3.44
C SER A 152 -3.55 -8.95 -2.68
N TYR A 153 -3.17 -8.40 -1.53
CA TYR A 153 -2.08 -8.92 -0.70
C TYR A 153 -2.44 -8.91 0.78
N ILE A 154 -1.80 -9.80 1.51
CA ILE A 154 -1.74 -9.78 2.98
C ILE A 154 -0.28 -9.71 3.43
N THR A 155 -0.01 -9.06 4.56
CA THR A 155 1.34 -9.06 5.18
C THR A 155 1.29 -9.68 6.56
N THR A 156 2.33 -10.44 6.87
CA THR A 156 2.38 -11.38 8.00
C THR A 156 3.61 -11.17 8.89
N GLY A 157 4.19 -9.96 8.85
CA GLY A 157 5.40 -9.65 9.62
C GLY A 157 6.17 -8.46 9.05
N GLN A 158 7.42 -8.32 9.49
CA GLN A 158 8.27 -7.16 9.20
C GLN A 158 9.37 -7.42 8.16
N ALA A 159 9.70 -8.68 7.87
CA ALA A 159 10.76 -9.04 6.94
C ALA A 159 10.45 -8.56 5.51
N VAL A 160 11.46 -8.00 4.86
CA VAL A 160 11.42 -7.55 3.46
C VAL A 160 12.42 -8.40 2.68
N PRO A 161 12.03 -9.09 1.59
CA PRO A 161 10.69 -9.08 0.97
C PRO A 161 9.68 -10.06 1.56
N ASP A 162 10.08 -10.96 2.47
CA ASP A 162 9.40 -12.24 2.65
C ASP A 162 7.99 -12.19 3.25
N ASP A 163 7.70 -11.22 4.14
CA ASP A 163 6.43 -11.19 4.89
C ASP A 163 5.28 -10.52 4.12
N ILE A 164 5.09 -10.89 2.85
CA ILE A 164 3.95 -10.51 2.01
C ILE A 164 3.56 -11.68 1.09
N GLU A 165 2.27 -11.86 0.87
CA GLU A 165 1.79 -12.87 -0.06
C GLU A 165 0.50 -12.42 -0.77
N PRO A 166 0.23 -12.94 -1.99
CA PRO A 166 -1.06 -12.76 -2.63
C PRO A 166 -2.20 -13.28 -1.75
N ALA A 167 -3.28 -12.52 -1.66
CA ALA A 167 -4.42 -12.86 -0.81
C ALA A 167 -5.29 -13.96 -1.45
N ALA A 168 -4.83 -15.21 -1.38
CA ALA A 168 -5.61 -16.36 -1.82
C ALA A 168 -6.91 -16.49 -0.99
N ARG A 169 -8.06 -16.49 -1.66
CA ARG A 169 -9.40 -16.49 -1.00
C ARG A 169 -9.54 -17.60 0.03
N THR A 170 -9.08 -18.81 -0.29
CA THR A 170 -9.13 -19.96 0.62
C THR A 170 -8.27 -19.76 1.86
N ARG A 171 -7.07 -19.21 1.72
CA ARG A 171 -6.17 -18.94 2.84
C ARG A 171 -6.75 -17.85 3.75
N LEU A 172 -7.24 -16.76 3.17
CA LEU A 172 -7.89 -15.69 3.93
C LEU A 172 -9.11 -16.21 4.71
N ALA A 173 -9.94 -17.06 4.09
CA ALA A 173 -11.07 -17.68 4.79
C ALA A 173 -10.63 -18.57 5.96
N ARG A 174 -9.56 -19.37 5.79
CA ARG A 174 -9.02 -20.23 6.86
C ARG A 174 -8.46 -19.42 8.02
N LEU A 175 -7.74 -18.33 7.74
CA LEU A 175 -7.25 -17.38 8.75
C LEU A 175 -8.41 -16.74 9.51
N ILE A 176 -9.45 -16.28 8.82
CA ILE A 176 -10.63 -15.67 9.45
C ILE A 176 -11.37 -16.66 10.36
N LEU A 177 -11.46 -17.93 9.95
CA LEU A 177 -12.10 -19.00 10.72
C LEU A 177 -11.22 -19.57 11.84
N GLY A 178 -9.96 -19.11 11.99
CA GLY A 178 -9.02 -19.66 12.96
C GLY A 178 -8.59 -21.10 12.67
N LEU A 179 -8.71 -21.54 11.41
CA LEU A 179 -8.30 -22.88 10.94
C LEU A 179 -6.81 -22.94 10.55
N GLU A 180 -6.17 -21.78 10.53
CA GLU A 180 -4.77 -21.57 10.16
C GLU A 180 -4.24 -20.38 10.94
N VAL A 181 -2.93 -20.39 11.21
CA VAL A 181 -2.22 -19.29 11.88
C VAL A 181 -1.25 -18.65 10.89
N VAL A 182 -0.95 -17.38 11.16
CA VAL A 182 0.01 -16.58 10.39
C VAL A 182 1.44 -17.03 10.67
#